data_AF-A0A7Y5HY08-F1
#
_entry.id   AF-A0A7Y5HY08-F1
#
_cell.length_a   1.000
_cell.length_b   1.000
_cell.length_c   1.000
_cell.angle_alpha   90.00
_cell.angle_beta   90.00
_cell.angle_gamma   90.00
#
_symmetry.space_group_name_H-M   'P 1'
#
loop_
_entity.id
_entity.type
_entity.pdbx_description
1 polymer ?
#
loop_
_entity_poly.entity_id
_entity_poly.type
_entity_poly.pdbx_seq_one_letter_code
_entity_poly.pdbx_strand_id
1 'polypeptide(L)'
;MHLLYVPTLCCNLSCSYCYLGKQTSEAALKRDAERAVHTLRHTLNALRDAGVLAFNVSLHGGEVTTLPPDVLDALFGMVRAHYREHFDALNALGHRKSAPHIKTNLFRFAPLIELFERHKVSISASIDLPLALHERHRTTRGGTGWLPRTLENIRLLARYPHAKKISATLSSEHLQDMQALVDDIWFIHRELGFDMNQFNLMFAFGSELNRAAKGEAVLTPATPEQQQRLYDTLHAAFMGTELEEGLRRHWFDEFTPGYCTNASNCGERFYLLQSDGSVYSCVRGQGIPEFRYGNVFEQPILDILDNGARQIRQIHQANGFDSACQGCGHLSTCHTGCPVVKHQNQSGRSYTCGLQKRIYADHPLTYPADAPDVQHDYAQQYQLATHPGLAFAQPPARPAARRLVLPSDLGEEKNTLPALIEADPVLQALFDGGAFVLELNGEAIALESQLLKTQRSVHTLVPGDRVLLHLRRDLLAHHCPEPVRNTVYLQMLRDTPVVYGDEQRSKQAHVFTYQLYAHFLEPSALLGDDFAQVDLSGLIELHRAHYQRGVLNNLFVTTFFLREYHYQKQKANAFYHVQTANLPFQNFEFHSLP
;
A
#
# COMPACT_ATOMS: atom_id res chain seq x y z
N MET A 1 3.34 -18.79 1.59
CA MET A 1 2.30 -19.06 0.58
C MET A 1 0.95 -19.39 1.22
N HIS A 2 -0.14 -19.13 0.50
CA HIS A 2 -1.49 -19.62 0.79
C HIS A 2 -1.72 -20.92 0.01
N LEU A 3 -1.85 -22.03 0.73
CA LEU A 3 -2.08 -23.36 0.19
C LEU A 3 -3.55 -23.77 0.39
N LEU A 4 -4.28 -23.86 -0.71
CA LEU A 4 -5.60 -24.46 -0.74
C LEU A 4 -5.46 -25.93 -1.18
N TYR A 5 -5.79 -26.86 -0.30
CA TYR A 5 -5.68 -28.28 -0.61
C TYR A 5 -7.03 -28.88 -0.98
N VAL A 6 -7.09 -29.54 -2.14
CA VAL A 6 -8.21 -30.31 -2.67
C VAL A 6 -7.89 -31.80 -2.52
N PRO A 7 -8.14 -32.40 -1.34
CA PRO A 7 -7.89 -33.81 -1.10
C PRO A 7 -8.80 -34.75 -1.89
N THR A 8 -9.89 -34.24 -2.49
CA THR A 8 -10.80 -35.04 -3.32
C THR A 8 -11.50 -34.20 -4.38
N LEU A 9 -11.65 -34.75 -5.59
CA LEU A 9 -12.55 -34.20 -6.61
C LEU A 9 -13.96 -34.79 -6.51
N CYS A 10 -14.17 -35.76 -5.61
CA CYS A 10 -15.50 -36.29 -5.33
C CYS A 10 -16.43 -35.21 -4.79
N CYS A 11 -17.65 -35.17 -5.32
CA CYS A 11 -18.73 -34.33 -4.83
C CYS A 11 -20.03 -35.13 -4.86
N ASN A 12 -20.84 -35.03 -3.81
CA ASN A 12 -22.17 -35.64 -3.71
C ASN A 12 -23.29 -34.82 -4.36
N LEU A 13 -22.99 -33.60 -4.83
CA LEU A 13 -23.93 -32.72 -5.55
C LEU A 13 -23.53 -32.59 -7.04
N SER A 14 -24.45 -32.08 -7.86
CA SER A 14 -24.29 -31.85 -9.30
C SER A 14 -24.74 -30.44 -9.72
N CYS A 15 -24.23 -29.43 -9.01
CA CYS A 15 -24.69 -28.05 -9.16
C CYS A 15 -24.64 -27.56 -10.62
N SER A 16 -25.65 -26.83 -11.08
CA SER A 16 -25.75 -26.40 -12.49
C SER A 16 -24.60 -25.51 -12.93
N TYR A 17 -24.10 -24.65 -12.04
CA TYR A 17 -23.04 -23.67 -12.31
C TYR A 17 -21.65 -24.11 -11.79
N CYS A 18 -21.46 -25.38 -11.42
CA CYS A 18 -20.19 -25.85 -10.86
C CYS A 18 -19.03 -25.65 -11.85
N TYR A 19 -18.03 -24.85 -11.44
CA TYR A 19 -16.88 -24.49 -12.28
C TYR A 19 -16.00 -25.69 -12.66
N LEU A 20 -16.05 -26.80 -11.90
CA LEU A 20 -15.32 -28.04 -12.19
C LEU A 20 -16.01 -28.92 -13.24
N GLY A 21 -17.27 -28.62 -13.59
CA GLY A 21 -18.03 -29.38 -14.59
C GLY A 21 -17.97 -30.91 -14.37
N LYS A 22 -17.52 -31.64 -15.40
CA LYS A 22 -17.40 -33.11 -15.39
C LYS A 22 -16.23 -33.64 -14.55
N GLN A 23 -15.35 -32.79 -14.02
CA GLN A 23 -14.23 -33.25 -13.20
C GLN A 23 -14.67 -33.78 -11.84
N THR A 24 -15.86 -33.40 -11.36
CA THR A 24 -16.39 -33.96 -10.11
C THR A 24 -17.08 -35.31 -10.36
N SER A 25 -16.60 -36.36 -9.70
CA SER A 25 -17.17 -37.71 -9.81
C SER A 25 -16.99 -38.51 -8.53
N GLU A 26 -17.86 -39.49 -8.28
CA GLU A 26 -17.71 -40.39 -7.13
C GLU A 26 -16.66 -41.49 -7.37
N ALA A 27 -16.33 -41.78 -8.63
CA ALA A 27 -15.43 -42.86 -9.02
C ALA A 27 -14.01 -42.73 -8.45
N ALA A 28 -13.54 -41.49 -8.23
CA ALA A 28 -12.19 -41.24 -7.74
C ALA A 28 -12.07 -41.25 -6.20
N LEU A 29 -13.18 -41.32 -5.44
CA LEU A 29 -13.18 -41.10 -3.99
C LEU A 29 -12.22 -42.04 -3.24
N LYS A 30 -12.23 -43.33 -3.57
CA LYS A 30 -11.36 -44.32 -2.92
C LYS A 30 -9.87 -43.96 -3.10
N ARG A 31 -9.48 -43.72 -4.36
CA ARG A 31 -8.10 -43.36 -4.70
C ARG A 31 -7.69 -42.02 -4.08
N ASP A 32 -8.59 -41.05 -4.09
CA ASP A 32 -8.36 -39.73 -3.48
C ASP A 32 -8.17 -39.84 -1.95
N ALA A 33 -9.00 -40.63 -1.28
CA ALA A 33 -8.89 -40.88 0.16
C ALA A 33 -7.58 -41.58 0.54
N GLU A 34 -7.15 -42.59 -0.22
CA GLU A 34 -5.89 -43.33 0.02
C GLU A 34 -4.65 -42.44 -0.05
N ARG A 35 -4.65 -41.41 -0.92
CA ARG A 35 -3.50 -40.52 -1.11
C ARG A 35 -3.57 -39.19 -0.34
N ALA A 36 -4.75 -38.77 0.13
CA ALA A 36 -4.96 -37.41 0.63
C ALA A 36 -3.96 -36.99 1.73
N VAL A 37 -3.78 -37.85 2.73
CA VAL A 37 -2.87 -37.59 3.85
C VAL A 37 -1.41 -37.58 3.39
N HIS A 38 -1.04 -38.50 2.51
CA HIS A 38 0.32 -38.59 1.97
C HIS A 38 0.69 -37.34 1.17
N THR A 39 -0.19 -36.89 0.28
CA THR A 39 0.06 -35.72 -0.58
C THR A 39 0.21 -34.44 0.23
N LEU A 40 -0.64 -34.20 1.24
CA LEU A 40 -0.48 -33.01 2.10
C LEU A 40 0.84 -33.06 2.88
N ARG A 41 1.19 -34.23 3.46
CA ARG A 41 2.44 -34.41 4.21
C ARG A 41 3.66 -34.16 3.35
N HIS A 42 3.69 -34.76 2.16
CA HIS A 42 4.77 -34.60 1.19
C HIS A 42 4.95 -33.11 0.85
N THR A 43 3.87 -32.42 0.51
CA THR A 43 3.95 -31.00 0.15
C THR A 43 4.40 -30.11 1.30
N LEU A 44 3.89 -30.31 2.53
CA LEU A 44 4.32 -29.51 3.68
C LEU A 44 5.81 -29.73 4.01
N ASN A 45 6.30 -30.98 3.91
CA ASN A 45 7.73 -31.26 4.06
C ASN A 45 8.55 -30.59 2.95
N ALA A 46 8.15 -30.72 1.69
CA ALA A 46 8.86 -30.13 0.56
C ALA A 46 8.89 -28.60 0.64
N LEU A 47 7.80 -27.97 1.12
CA LEU A 47 7.75 -26.53 1.38
C LEU A 47 8.73 -26.13 2.47
N ARG A 48 8.76 -26.85 3.60
CA ARG A 48 9.70 -26.61 4.69
C ARG A 48 11.15 -26.74 4.22
N ASP A 49 11.46 -27.80 3.48
CA ASP A 49 12.81 -28.08 2.98
C ASP A 49 13.28 -27.01 1.98
N ALA A 50 12.33 -26.37 1.26
CA ALA A 50 12.59 -25.22 0.38
C ALA A 50 12.60 -23.85 1.11
N GLY A 51 12.43 -23.82 2.44
CA GLY A 51 12.36 -22.57 3.21
C GLY A 51 11.07 -21.76 3.01
N VAL A 52 10.00 -22.41 2.55
CA VAL A 52 8.72 -21.77 2.22
C VAL A 52 7.67 -22.12 3.28
N LEU A 53 7.13 -21.10 3.96
CA LEU A 53 6.07 -21.31 4.95
C LEU A 53 4.67 -21.25 4.31
N ALA A 54 3.88 -22.31 4.47
CA ALA A 54 2.45 -22.27 4.19
C ALA A 54 1.69 -21.56 5.32
N PHE A 55 1.42 -20.27 5.17
CA PHE A 55 0.79 -19.47 6.23
C PHE A 55 -0.71 -19.70 6.37
N ASN A 56 -1.32 -20.30 5.36
CA ASN A 56 -2.73 -20.66 5.36
C ASN A 56 -2.87 -21.96 4.59
N VAL A 57 -3.21 -23.03 5.31
CA VAL A 57 -3.58 -24.33 4.78
C VAL A 57 -5.08 -24.50 5.02
N SER A 58 -5.85 -24.53 3.93
CA SER A 58 -7.29 -24.72 3.98
C SER A 58 -7.72 -25.86 3.06
N LEU A 59 -8.77 -26.58 3.45
CA LEU A 59 -9.26 -27.71 2.68
C LEU A 59 -10.48 -27.30 1.86
N HIS A 60 -10.45 -27.68 0.60
CA HIS A 60 -11.52 -27.51 -0.36
C HIS A 60 -11.76 -28.87 -1.02
N GLY A 61 -12.49 -28.88 -2.12
CA GLY A 61 -12.53 -29.97 -3.09
C GLY A 61 -13.86 -30.00 -3.79
N GLY A 62 -14.16 -31.09 -4.50
CA GLY A 62 -15.53 -31.29 -4.99
C GLY A 62 -16.51 -31.14 -3.83
N GLU A 63 -16.36 -31.98 -2.82
CA GLU A 63 -16.90 -31.84 -1.48
C GLU A 63 -15.99 -32.57 -0.49
N VAL A 64 -15.23 -31.82 0.31
CA VAL A 64 -14.25 -32.39 1.26
C VAL A 64 -14.90 -33.35 2.27
N THR A 65 -16.14 -33.09 2.68
CA THR A 65 -16.86 -33.94 3.65
C THR A 65 -17.30 -35.29 3.08
N THR A 66 -17.06 -35.56 1.80
CA THR A 66 -17.24 -36.91 1.23
C THR A 66 -16.16 -37.89 1.67
N LEU A 67 -15.00 -37.40 2.10
CA LEU A 67 -13.91 -38.23 2.59
C LEU A 67 -14.32 -39.03 3.83
N PRO A 68 -13.73 -40.23 4.04
CA PRO A 68 -13.90 -40.99 5.27
C PRO A 68 -13.53 -40.17 6.53
N PRO A 69 -14.25 -40.33 7.66
CA PRO A 69 -13.98 -39.56 8.88
C PRO A 69 -12.54 -39.71 9.41
N ASP A 70 -11.91 -40.87 9.27
CA ASP A 70 -10.53 -41.14 9.66
C ASP A 70 -9.52 -40.35 8.81
N VAL A 71 -9.79 -40.22 7.50
CA VAL A 71 -8.98 -39.38 6.61
C VAL A 71 -9.14 -37.90 6.96
N LEU A 72 -10.36 -37.45 7.25
CA LEU A 72 -10.62 -36.08 7.71
C LEU A 72 -9.92 -35.78 9.03
N ASP A 73 -10.00 -36.68 10.01
CA ASP A 73 -9.34 -36.59 11.31
C ASP A 73 -7.82 -36.42 11.15
N ALA A 74 -7.21 -37.22 10.27
CA ALA A 74 -5.78 -37.15 9.96
C ALA A 74 -5.39 -35.82 9.28
N LEU A 75 -6.18 -35.33 8.31
CA LEU A 75 -5.93 -34.06 7.65
C LEU A 75 -6.06 -32.87 8.62
N PHE A 76 -7.10 -32.84 9.44
CA PHE A 76 -7.29 -31.80 10.46
C PHE A 76 -6.17 -31.80 11.49
N GLY A 77 -5.77 -32.98 11.97
CA GLY A 77 -4.63 -33.15 12.87
C GLY A 77 -3.33 -32.62 12.27
N MET A 78 -3.08 -32.89 10.99
CA MET A 78 -1.88 -32.42 10.28
C MET A 78 -1.86 -30.90 10.12
N VAL A 79 -2.95 -30.28 9.69
CA VAL A 79 -3.04 -28.82 9.57
C VAL A 79 -2.87 -28.13 10.91
N ARG A 80 -3.45 -28.69 11.98
CA ARG A 80 -3.30 -28.16 13.34
C ARG A 80 -1.87 -28.29 13.86
N ALA A 81 -1.22 -29.42 13.59
CA ALA A 81 0.18 -29.63 13.95
C ALA A 81 1.08 -28.61 13.25
N HIS A 82 0.88 -28.38 11.95
CA HIS A 82 1.60 -27.37 11.16
C HIS A 82 1.48 -25.96 11.76
N TYR A 83 0.26 -25.51 12.07
CA TYR A 83 0.08 -24.18 12.69
C TYR A 83 0.70 -24.07 14.08
N ARG A 84 0.70 -25.15 14.87
CA ARG A 84 1.33 -25.17 16.19
C ARG A 84 2.85 -25.13 16.08
N GLU A 85 3.43 -25.90 15.18
CA GLU A 85 4.88 -25.97 14.94
C GLU A 85 5.45 -24.62 14.48
N HIS A 86 4.68 -23.87 13.68
CA HIS A 86 5.11 -22.60 13.10
C HIS A 86 4.45 -21.37 13.74
N PHE A 87 3.89 -21.49 14.94
CA PHE A 87 3.10 -20.43 15.59
C PHE A 87 3.83 -19.08 15.64
N ASP A 88 5.08 -19.06 16.11
CA ASP A 88 5.85 -17.81 16.26
C ASP A 88 6.15 -17.15 14.91
N ALA A 89 6.55 -17.95 13.91
CA ALA A 89 6.83 -17.47 12.55
C ALA A 89 5.56 -16.91 11.88
N LEU A 90 4.42 -17.56 12.07
CA LEU A 90 3.13 -17.10 11.55
C LEU A 90 2.70 -15.79 12.19
N ASN A 91 2.81 -15.67 13.51
CA ASN A 91 2.47 -14.43 14.23
C ASN A 91 3.38 -13.27 13.85
N ALA A 92 4.69 -13.52 13.68
CA ALA A 92 5.64 -12.50 13.22
C ALA A 92 5.27 -11.94 11.83
N LEU A 93 4.65 -12.77 10.98
CA LEU A 93 4.13 -12.38 9.66
C LEU A 93 2.68 -11.83 9.71
N GLY A 94 2.09 -11.67 10.90
CA GLY A 94 0.73 -11.17 11.08
C GLY A 94 -0.38 -12.20 10.80
N HIS A 95 -0.04 -13.48 10.62
CA HIS A 95 -1.01 -14.54 10.37
C HIS A 95 -1.47 -15.19 11.69
N ARG A 96 -2.77 -15.12 11.97
CA ARG A 96 -3.37 -15.58 13.24
C ARG A 96 -4.18 -16.89 13.13
N LYS A 97 -3.99 -17.67 12.07
CA LYS A 97 -4.72 -18.92 11.88
C LYS A 97 -4.15 -20.02 12.77
N SER A 98 -5.01 -20.67 13.54
CA SER A 98 -4.65 -21.75 14.46
C SER A 98 -5.46 -23.03 14.28
N ALA A 99 -6.48 -23.00 13.43
CA ALA A 99 -7.42 -24.10 13.24
C ALA A 99 -7.57 -24.44 11.74
N PRO A 100 -7.84 -25.72 11.41
CA PRO A 100 -8.18 -26.11 10.05
C PRO A 100 -9.40 -25.34 9.55
N HIS A 101 -9.43 -25.02 8.25
CA HIS A 101 -10.59 -24.38 7.62
C HIS A 101 -11.08 -25.25 6.45
N ILE A 102 -12.39 -25.40 6.31
CA ILE A 102 -13.00 -26.11 5.17
C ILE A 102 -14.02 -25.26 4.42
N LYS A 103 -14.07 -25.46 3.09
CA LYS A 103 -15.23 -25.10 2.27
C LYS A 103 -16.08 -26.35 2.03
N THR A 104 -17.37 -26.27 2.36
CA THR A 104 -18.33 -27.38 2.22
C THR A 104 -19.65 -26.89 1.62
N ASN A 105 -20.36 -27.80 0.94
CA ASN A 105 -21.75 -27.64 0.53
C ASN A 105 -22.75 -27.84 1.68
N LEU A 106 -22.27 -28.19 2.89
CA LEU A 106 -23.04 -28.38 4.13
C LEU A 106 -23.90 -29.66 4.17
N PHE A 107 -23.96 -30.48 3.12
CA PHE A 107 -24.84 -31.65 3.07
C PHE A 107 -24.55 -32.68 4.18
N ARG A 108 -23.26 -32.99 4.41
CA ARG A 108 -22.80 -33.94 5.43
C ARG A 108 -22.39 -33.29 6.76
N PHE A 109 -22.90 -32.10 7.07
CA PHE A 109 -22.52 -31.38 8.29
C PHE A 109 -22.91 -32.14 9.57
N ALA A 110 -24.21 -32.47 9.72
CA ALA A 110 -24.73 -33.14 10.92
C ALA A 110 -23.94 -34.40 11.35
N PRO A 111 -23.65 -35.40 10.47
CA PRO A 111 -22.91 -36.60 10.89
C PRO A 111 -21.42 -36.37 11.19
N LEU A 112 -20.87 -35.17 10.93
CA LEU A 112 -19.45 -34.86 11.14
C LEU A 112 -19.22 -33.81 12.23
N ILE A 113 -20.28 -33.34 12.90
CA ILE A 113 -20.20 -32.23 13.85
C ILE A 113 -19.21 -32.51 14.99
N GLU A 114 -19.23 -33.71 15.58
CA GLU A 114 -18.31 -34.09 16.65
C GLU A 114 -16.84 -34.06 16.22
N LEU A 115 -16.56 -34.44 14.96
CA LEU A 115 -15.23 -34.37 14.40
C LEU A 115 -14.79 -32.92 14.20
N PHE A 116 -15.70 -32.07 13.71
CA PHE A 116 -15.41 -30.64 13.53
C PHE A 116 -15.18 -29.93 14.86
N GLU A 117 -15.95 -30.24 15.91
CA GLU A 117 -15.76 -29.68 17.25
C GLU A 117 -14.41 -30.07 17.85
N ARG A 118 -14.05 -31.36 17.75
CA ARG A 118 -12.77 -31.89 18.24
C ARG A 118 -11.56 -31.12 17.71
N HIS A 119 -11.60 -30.75 16.43
CA HIS A 119 -10.52 -30.02 15.75
C HIS A 119 -10.73 -28.51 15.68
N LYS A 120 -11.85 -28.00 16.21
CA LYS A 120 -12.26 -26.59 16.13
C LYS A 120 -12.29 -26.04 14.70
N VAL A 121 -12.75 -26.87 13.76
CA VAL A 121 -12.69 -26.59 12.32
C VAL A 121 -13.46 -25.33 11.99
N SER A 122 -12.83 -24.40 11.27
CA SER A 122 -13.54 -23.27 10.69
C SER A 122 -14.34 -23.69 9.46
N ILE A 123 -15.63 -23.37 9.41
CA ILE A 123 -16.55 -23.80 8.35
C ILE A 123 -16.91 -22.64 7.43
N SER A 124 -16.73 -22.80 6.12
CA SER A 124 -17.39 -21.98 5.10
C SER A 124 -18.43 -22.83 4.36
N ALA A 125 -19.72 -22.53 4.55
CA ALA A 125 -20.83 -23.23 3.93
C ALA A 125 -21.27 -22.56 2.63
N SER A 126 -21.57 -23.34 1.60
CA SER A 126 -22.01 -22.83 0.30
C SER A 126 -23.53 -22.90 0.19
N ILE A 127 -24.19 -21.78 0.48
CA ILE A 127 -25.66 -21.63 0.45
C ILE A 127 -25.96 -20.47 -0.48
N ASP A 128 -26.80 -20.69 -1.49
CA ASP A 128 -27.08 -19.67 -2.50
C ASP A 128 -28.36 -18.96 -2.09
N LEU A 129 -28.52 -17.73 -2.57
CA LEU A 129 -29.70 -16.92 -2.34
C LEU A 129 -30.22 -16.37 -3.67
N PRO A 130 -31.54 -16.34 -3.91
CA PRO A 130 -32.60 -16.84 -3.04
C PRO A 130 -32.56 -18.38 -2.83
N LEU A 131 -33.08 -18.87 -1.70
CA LEU A 131 -33.11 -20.28 -1.31
C LEU A 131 -33.89 -21.15 -2.32
N ALA A 132 -34.87 -20.59 -3.01
CA ALA A 132 -35.55 -21.26 -4.12
C ALA A 132 -34.58 -21.62 -5.26
N LEU A 133 -33.61 -20.75 -5.56
CA LEU A 133 -32.58 -21.02 -6.56
C LEU A 133 -31.49 -21.95 -6.03
N HIS A 134 -31.18 -21.89 -4.72
CA HIS A 134 -30.36 -22.92 -4.09
C HIS A 134 -30.94 -24.33 -4.32
N GLU A 135 -32.23 -24.53 -4.06
CA GLU A 135 -32.90 -25.81 -4.27
C GLU A 135 -32.85 -26.27 -5.73
N ARG A 136 -33.12 -25.34 -6.66
CA ARG A 136 -33.13 -25.60 -8.09
C ARG A 136 -31.76 -25.96 -8.65
N HIS A 137 -30.70 -25.28 -8.20
CA HIS A 137 -29.40 -25.33 -8.83
C HIS A 137 -28.37 -26.16 -8.08
N ARG A 138 -28.56 -26.45 -6.80
CA ARG A 138 -27.66 -27.29 -6.00
C ARG A 138 -28.29 -28.65 -5.71
N THR A 139 -28.53 -29.43 -6.75
CA THR A 139 -29.17 -30.75 -6.63
C THR A 139 -28.16 -31.85 -6.28
N THR A 140 -28.66 -32.94 -5.69
CA THR A 140 -27.90 -34.19 -5.58
C THR A 140 -27.54 -34.73 -6.97
N ARG A 141 -26.62 -35.71 -7.07
CA ARG A 141 -26.33 -36.34 -8.37
C ARG A 141 -27.55 -36.99 -9.04
N GLY A 142 -28.56 -37.38 -8.26
CA GLY A 142 -29.86 -37.87 -8.76
C GLY A 142 -30.82 -36.78 -9.23
N GLY A 143 -30.45 -35.50 -9.17
CA GLY A 143 -31.27 -34.37 -9.61
C GLY A 143 -32.29 -33.87 -8.58
N THR A 144 -32.33 -34.45 -7.39
CA THR A 144 -33.26 -34.04 -6.32
C THR A 144 -32.72 -32.83 -5.56
N GLY A 145 -33.58 -31.81 -5.36
CA GLY A 145 -33.35 -30.72 -4.41
C GLY A 145 -33.25 -31.24 -2.97
N TRP A 146 -32.58 -30.51 -2.09
CA TRP A 146 -32.37 -30.93 -0.70
C TRP A 146 -32.48 -29.76 0.29
N LEU A 147 -33.31 -28.78 -0.05
CA LEU A 147 -33.52 -27.58 0.76
C LEU A 147 -33.95 -27.90 2.20
N PRO A 148 -34.88 -28.84 2.49
CA PRO A 148 -35.25 -29.15 3.87
C PRO A 148 -34.05 -29.50 4.77
N ARG A 149 -33.16 -30.38 4.27
CA ARG A 149 -31.91 -30.75 4.95
C ARG A 149 -30.92 -29.58 5.03
N THR A 150 -30.90 -28.71 4.03
CA THR A 150 -30.09 -27.48 4.05
C THR A 150 -30.49 -26.60 5.22
N LEU A 151 -31.79 -26.35 5.40
CA LEU A 151 -32.31 -25.50 6.49
C LEU A 151 -31.99 -26.10 7.86
N GLU A 152 -32.15 -27.41 8.04
CA GLU A 152 -31.76 -28.12 9.26
C GLU A 152 -30.26 -27.96 9.56
N ASN A 153 -29.41 -28.17 8.55
CA ASN A 153 -27.97 -28.03 8.73
C ASN A 153 -27.54 -26.58 8.97
N ILE A 154 -28.25 -25.57 8.45
CA ILE A 154 -28.00 -24.16 8.80
C ILE A 154 -28.31 -23.92 10.28
N ARG A 155 -29.41 -24.46 10.82
CA ARG A 155 -29.72 -24.36 12.26
C ARG A 155 -28.66 -25.04 13.13
N LEU A 156 -28.10 -26.18 12.68
CA LEU A 156 -26.98 -26.82 13.36
C LEU A 156 -25.72 -25.98 13.28
N LEU A 157 -25.41 -25.44 12.10
CA LEU A 157 -24.26 -24.55 11.90
C LEU A 157 -24.37 -23.29 12.77
N ALA A 158 -25.56 -22.69 12.91
CA ALA A 158 -25.79 -21.54 13.78
C ALA A 158 -25.31 -21.79 15.23
N ARG A 159 -25.55 -23.00 15.75
CA ARG A 159 -25.17 -23.42 17.12
C ARG A 159 -23.72 -23.88 17.23
N TYR A 160 -23.03 -24.11 16.12
CA TYR A 160 -21.64 -24.57 16.11
C TYR A 160 -20.72 -23.50 16.73
N PRO A 161 -19.89 -23.83 17.75
CA PRO A 161 -19.22 -22.82 18.58
C PRO A 161 -17.95 -22.23 17.96
N HIS A 162 -17.47 -22.78 16.83
CA HIS A 162 -16.25 -22.32 16.17
C HIS A 162 -16.55 -21.44 14.96
N ALA A 163 -15.49 -20.84 14.39
CA ALA A 163 -15.60 -19.88 13.30
C ALA A 163 -16.38 -20.47 12.13
N LYS A 164 -17.43 -19.78 11.70
CA LYS A 164 -18.36 -20.25 10.69
C LYS A 164 -18.80 -19.09 9.80
N LYS A 165 -19.02 -19.38 8.52
CA LYS A 165 -19.41 -18.40 7.52
C LYS A 165 -20.30 -19.05 6.46
N ILE A 166 -21.29 -18.34 5.95
CA ILE A 166 -22.00 -18.73 4.72
C ILE A 166 -21.41 -17.97 3.54
N SER A 167 -21.40 -18.56 2.35
CA SER A 167 -21.17 -17.83 1.11
C SER A 167 -22.12 -18.26 0.01
N ALA A 168 -22.59 -17.28 -0.76
CA ALA A 168 -23.48 -17.47 -1.89
C ALA A 168 -22.78 -17.15 -3.21
N THR A 169 -23.01 -17.99 -4.22
CA THR A 169 -22.58 -17.71 -5.60
C THR A 169 -23.78 -17.19 -6.38
N LEU A 170 -23.71 -15.96 -6.85
CA LEU A 170 -24.81 -15.29 -7.56
C LEU A 170 -24.52 -15.20 -9.05
N SER A 171 -25.53 -15.51 -9.85
CA SER A 171 -25.58 -15.31 -11.30
C SER A 171 -26.68 -14.30 -11.65
N SER A 172 -26.82 -13.91 -12.91
CA SER A 172 -27.88 -13.01 -13.39
C SER A 172 -29.27 -13.47 -12.94
N GLU A 173 -29.54 -14.77 -12.99
CA GLU A 173 -30.80 -15.38 -12.58
C GLU A 173 -31.10 -15.17 -11.09
N HIS A 174 -30.07 -15.17 -10.23
CA HIS A 174 -30.22 -14.88 -8.80
C HIS A 174 -30.56 -13.43 -8.51
N LEU A 175 -30.30 -12.54 -9.45
CA LEU A 175 -30.48 -11.10 -9.30
C LEU A 175 -31.78 -10.59 -9.95
N GLN A 176 -32.62 -11.49 -10.47
CA GLN A 176 -33.93 -11.14 -11.03
C GLN A 176 -34.94 -10.76 -9.94
N ASP A 177 -34.84 -11.41 -8.77
CA ASP A 177 -35.66 -11.12 -7.59
C ASP A 177 -34.76 -10.84 -6.39
N MET A 178 -34.26 -9.60 -6.32
CA MET A 178 -33.40 -9.16 -5.21
C MET A 178 -34.17 -9.03 -3.89
N GLN A 179 -35.50 -8.87 -3.93
CA GLN A 179 -36.31 -8.80 -2.71
C GLN A 179 -36.34 -10.18 -2.03
N ALA A 180 -36.55 -11.26 -2.79
CA ALA A 180 -36.45 -12.62 -2.25
C ALA A 180 -35.06 -12.90 -1.64
N LEU A 181 -33.99 -12.37 -2.24
CA LEU A 181 -32.64 -12.48 -1.68
C LEU A 181 -32.53 -11.75 -0.32
N VAL A 182 -33.07 -10.53 -0.21
CA VAL A 182 -33.11 -9.77 1.05
C VAL A 182 -33.93 -10.51 2.11
N ASP A 183 -35.09 -11.03 1.73
CA ASP A 183 -35.98 -11.76 2.63
C ASP A 183 -35.32 -13.05 3.15
N ASP A 184 -34.61 -13.78 2.29
CA ASP A 184 -33.89 -14.99 2.69
C ASP A 184 -32.68 -14.70 3.60
N ILE A 185 -32.00 -13.55 3.44
CA ILE A 185 -30.97 -13.12 4.40
C ILE A 185 -31.60 -12.93 5.78
N TRP A 186 -32.76 -12.25 5.86
CA TRP A 186 -33.47 -12.06 7.12
C TRP A 186 -33.97 -13.38 7.71
N PHE A 187 -34.51 -14.26 6.87
CA PHE A 187 -34.98 -15.59 7.28
C PHE A 187 -33.83 -16.42 7.89
N ILE A 188 -32.67 -16.47 7.23
CA ILE A 188 -31.50 -17.18 7.77
C ILE A 188 -31.05 -16.55 9.08
N HIS A 189 -31.04 -15.21 9.15
CA HIS A 189 -30.59 -14.49 10.34
C HIS A 189 -31.49 -14.72 11.55
N ARG A 190 -32.79 -14.46 11.39
CA ARG A 190 -33.76 -14.39 12.49
C ARG A 190 -34.44 -15.72 12.77
N GLU A 191 -34.82 -16.46 11.71
CA GLU A 191 -35.61 -17.69 11.86
C GLU A 191 -34.74 -18.94 11.98
N LEU A 192 -33.61 -18.99 11.26
CA LEU A 192 -32.65 -20.09 11.40
C LEU A 192 -31.57 -19.83 12.45
N GLY A 193 -31.41 -18.57 12.87
CA GLY A 193 -30.52 -18.14 13.94
C GLY A 193 -29.04 -18.07 13.55
N PHE A 194 -28.72 -18.10 12.25
CA PHE A 194 -27.32 -17.97 11.79
C PHE A 194 -26.96 -16.49 11.66
N ASP A 195 -25.89 -16.03 12.32
CA ASP A 195 -25.45 -14.64 12.21
C ASP A 195 -24.99 -14.29 10.79
N MET A 196 -25.83 -13.56 10.05
CA MET A 196 -25.54 -13.15 8.67
C MET A 196 -24.52 -12.02 8.59
N ASN A 197 -24.00 -11.51 9.71
CA ASN A 197 -22.74 -10.76 9.66
C ASN A 197 -21.58 -11.64 9.15
N GLN A 198 -21.67 -12.96 9.36
CA GLN A 198 -20.72 -13.95 8.85
C GLN A 198 -21.14 -14.49 7.46
N PHE A 199 -21.22 -13.60 6.48
CA PHE A 199 -21.65 -13.93 5.11
C PHE A 199 -20.71 -13.34 4.06
N ASN A 200 -20.61 -14.00 2.89
CA ASN A 200 -19.83 -13.58 1.72
C ASN A 200 -20.63 -13.77 0.43
N LEU A 201 -20.55 -12.79 -0.45
CA LEU A 201 -21.08 -12.87 -1.81
C LEU A 201 -19.95 -13.12 -2.80
N MET A 202 -20.24 -14.00 -3.76
CA MET A 202 -19.39 -14.28 -4.90
C MET A 202 -20.24 -14.19 -6.16
N PHE A 203 -19.64 -13.81 -7.29
CA PHE A 203 -20.34 -13.87 -8.57
C PHE A 203 -19.88 -15.09 -9.37
N ALA A 204 -20.84 -15.77 -9.99
CA ALA A 204 -20.56 -16.75 -11.03
C ALA A 204 -19.77 -16.08 -12.17
N PHE A 205 -18.82 -16.83 -12.72
CA PHE A 205 -18.00 -16.42 -13.84
C PHE A 205 -18.10 -17.47 -14.96
N GLY A 206 -17.76 -17.09 -16.19
CA GLY A 206 -17.81 -18.03 -17.32
C GLY A 206 -16.81 -19.16 -17.12
N SER A 207 -17.26 -20.42 -17.12
CA SER A 207 -16.38 -21.59 -17.03
C SER A 207 -16.57 -22.50 -18.24
N GLU A 208 -15.49 -22.74 -18.98
CA GLU A 208 -15.48 -23.66 -20.12
C GLU A 208 -15.75 -25.11 -19.69
N LEU A 209 -15.24 -25.51 -18.52
CA LEU A 209 -15.50 -26.83 -17.94
C LEU A 209 -16.98 -27.01 -17.59
N ASN A 210 -17.61 -25.96 -17.05
CA ASN A 210 -19.05 -25.98 -16.76
C ASN A 210 -19.88 -26.03 -18.06
N ARG A 211 -19.53 -25.22 -19.06
CA ARG A 211 -20.18 -25.23 -20.39
C ARG A 211 -20.05 -26.60 -21.08
N ALA A 212 -18.87 -27.22 -21.03
CA ALA A 212 -18.66 -28.58 -21.55
C ALA A 212 -19.47 -29.65 -20.80
N ALA A 213 -19.85 -29.38 -19.55
CA ALA A 213 -20.63 -30.29 -18.72
C ALA A 213 -22.15 -30.14 -18.90
N LYS A 214 -22.64 -28.91 -19.04
CA LYS A 214 -24.07 -28.56 -18.97
C LYS A 214 -24.63 -27.96 -20.26
N GLY A 215 -23.79 -27.67 -21.26
CA GLY A 215 -24.22 -27.08 -22.53
C GLY A 215 -24.83 -25.69 -22.33
N GLU A 216 -26.00 -25.47 -22.93
CA GLU A 216 -26.75 -24.21 -22.83
C GLU A 216 -27.44 -24.02 -21.47
N ALA A 217 -27.49 -25.04 -20.61
CA ALA A 217 -28.14 -24.97 -19.30
C ALA A 217 -27.29 -24.31 -18.20
N VAL A 218 -26.21 -23.62 -18.58
CA VAL A 218 -25.34 -22.88 -17.64
C VAL A 218 -25.99 -21.57 -17.22
N LEU A 219 -25.71 -21.14 -15.99
CA LEU A 219 -26.20 -19.85 -15.50
C LEU A 219 -25.40 -18.71 -16.10
N THR A 220 -26.09 -17.59 -16.33
CA THR A 220 -25.51 -16.41 -16.95
C THR A 220 -24.75 -15.59 -15.89
N PRO A 221 -23.45 -15.27 -16.08
CA PRO A 221 -22.73 -14.38 -15.17
C PRO A 221 -23.45 -13.03 -14.99
N ALA A 222 -23.46 -12.50 -13.77
CA ALA A 222 -24.10 -11.21 -13.48
C ALA A 222 -23.38 -10.05 -14.20
N THR A 223 -24.14 -9.16 -14.84
CA THR A 223 -23.56 -7.98 -15.52
C THR A 223 -23.05 -6.94 -14.51
N PRO A 224 -22.11 -6.06 -14.90
CA PRO A 224 -21.63 -4.99 -14.03
C PRO A 224 -22.74 -4.11 -13.44
N GLU A 225 -23.83 -3.89 -14.17
CA GLU A 225 -24.98 -3.11 -13.72
C GLU A 225 -25.80 -3.87 -12.67
N GLN A 226 -25.98 -5.19 -12.86
CA GLN A 226 -26.66 -6.04 -11.87
C GLN A 226 -25.86 -6.14 -10.57
N GLN A 227 -24.53 -6.24 -10.66
CA GLN A 227 -23.65 -6.29 -9.50
C GLN A 227 -23.72 -4.99 -8.67
N GLN A 228 -23.73 -3.83 -9.33
CA GLN A 228 -23.89 -2.53 -8.67
C GLN A 228 -25.29 -2.40 -8.06
N ARG A 229 -26.34 -2.78 -8.80
CA ARG A 229 -27.71 -2.75 -8.29
C ARG A 229 -27.87 -3.63 -7.05
N LEU A 230 -27.27 -4.83 -7.03
CA LEU A 230 -27.27 -5.67 -5.83
C LEU A 230 -26.65 -4.93 -4.64
N TYR A 231 -25.48 -4.33 -4.83
CA TYR A 231 -24.81 -3.57 -3.77
C TYR A 231 -25.70 -2.44 -3.24
N ASP A 232 -26.29 -1.63 -4.12
CA ASP A 232 -27.19 -0.54 -3.70
C ASP A 232 -28.46 -1.08 -3.00
N THR A 233 -29.04 -2.18 -3.48
CA THR A 233 -30.21 -2.82 -2.85
C THR A 233 -29.87 -3.34 -1.45
N LEU A 234 -28.73 -4.02 -1.27
CA LEU A 234 -28.31 -4.51 0.05
C LEU A 234 -27.96 -3.36 0.99
N HIS A 235 -27.35 -2.28 0.49
CA HIS A 235 -27.13 -1.07 1.28
C HIS A 235 -28.45 -0.45 1.73
N ALA A 236 -29.42 -0.29 0.84
CA ALA A 236 -30.72 0.24 1.22
C ALA A 236 -31.45 -0.64 2.26
N ALA A 237 -31.28 -1.96 2.19
CA ALA A 237 -31.98 -2.91 3.07
C ALA A 237 -31.33 -3.09 4.45
N PHE A 238 -29.99 -3.03 4.55
CA PHE A 238 -29.27 -3.47 5.76
C PHE A 238 -28.44 -2.39 6.47
N MET A 239 -28.23 -1.23 5.86
CA MET A 239 -27.59 -0.09 6.55
C MET A 239 -28.47 0.40 7.71
N GLY A 240 -27.87 0.65 8.87
CA GLY A 240 -28.59 1.02 10.09
C GLY A 240 -29.27 -0.15 10.81
N THR A 241 -29.00 -1.40 10.39
CA THR A 241 -29.57 -2.61 11.00
C THR A 241 -28.50 -3.43 11.74
N GLU A 242 -28.92 -4.51 12.42
CA GLU A 242 -28.03 -5.48 13.08
C GLU A 242 -27.07 -6.23 12.13
N LEU A 243 -27.28 -6.11 10.81
CA LEU A 243 -26.44 -6.71 9.77
C LEU A 243 -25.50 -5.70 9.07
N GLU A 244 -25.49 -4.44 9.50
CA GLU A 244 -24.64 -3.40 8.90
C GLU A 244 -23.15 -3.75 8.97
N GLU A 245 -22.69 -4.36 10.07
CA GLU A 245 -21.28 -4.74 10.21
C GLU A 245 -20.86 -5.74 9.13
N GLY A 246 -21.67 -6.78 8.92
CA GLY A 246 -21.47 -7.78 7.89
C GLY A 246 -21.43 -7.19 6.51
N LEU A 247 -22.42 -6.33 6.20
CA LEU A 247 -22.48 -5.65 4.90
C LEU A 247 -21.20 -4.86 4.62
N ARG A 248 -20.74 -4.05 5.59
CA ARG A 248 -19.57 -3.19 5.41
C ARG A 248 -18.24 -3.93 5.37
N ARG A 249 -18.10 -5.03 6.11
CA ARG A 249 -16.80 -5.69 6.33
C ARG A 249 -16.63 -7.03 5.62
N HIS A 250 -17.73 -7.73 5.36
CA HIS A 250 -17.67 -9.14 5.04
C HIS A 250 -18.33 -9.45 3.70
N TRP A 251 -19.55 -8.99 3.45
CA TRP A 251 -20.35 -9.48 2.33
C TRP A 251 -19.67 -9.29 0.97
N PHE A 252 -18.92 -8.20 0.79
CA PHE A 252 -18.23 -7.85 -0.46
C PHE A 252 -16.69 -7.99 -0.39
N ASP A 253 -16.16 -8.69 0.61
CA ASP A 253 -14.71 -8.78 0.90
C ASP A 253 -13.88 -9.28 -0.32
N GLU A 254 -14.44 -10.19 -1.14
CA GLU A 254 -13.81 -10.70 -2.37
C GLU A 254 -13.49 -9.61 -3.41
N PHE A 255 -14.18 -8.46 -3.35
CA PHE A 255 -14.04 -7.37 -4.30
C PHE A 255 -13.19 -6.21 -3.77
N THR A 256 -12.72 -6.32 -2.53
CA THR A 256 -11.85 -5.31 -1.90
C THR A 256 -10.36 -5.59 -2.17
N PRO A 257 -9.47 -4.59 -2.03
CA PRO A 257 -8.06 -4.70 -2.41
C PRO A 257 -7.27 -5.76 -1.63
N GLY A 258 -7.76 -6.16 -0.44
CA GLY A 258 -7.14 -7.21 0.37
C GLY A 258 -7.27 -8.63 -0.22
N TYR A 259 -8.09 -8.81 -1.25
CA TYR A 259 -8.37 -10.11 -1.84
C TYR A 259 -7.46 -10.45 -3.03
N CYS A 260 -7.29 -11.75 -3.31
CA CYS A 260 -6.38 -12.23 -4.36
C CYS A 260 -6.71 -11.72 -5.77
N THR A 261 -7.97 -11.35 -6.01
CA THR A 261 -8.49 -10.80 -7.26
C THR A 261 -7.89 -9.45 -7.59
N ASN A 262 -7.32 -8.74 -6.62
CA ASN A 262 -6.67 -7.43 -6.77
C ASN A 262 -5.15 -7.51 -6.57
N ALA A 263 -4.55 -8.70 -6.52
CA ALA A 263 -3.10 -8.84 -6.48
C ALA A 263 -2.49 -8.51 -7.84
N SER A 264 -1.35 -7.80 -7.86
CA SER A 264 -0.57 -7.55 -9.08
C SER A 264 -0.15 -8.86 -9.78
N ASN A 265 0.24 -9.86 -9.00
CA ASN A 265 0.52 -11.22 -9.46
C ASN A 265 0.09 -12.24 -8.40
N CYS A 266 -1.09 -12.84 -8.56
CA CYS A 266 -1.58 -13.84 -7.61
C CYS A 266 -0.75 -15.15 -7.63
N GLY A 267 0.02 -15.40 -8.68
CA GLY A 267 0.87 -16.59 -8.83
C GLY A 267 2.08 -16.64 -7.91
N GLU A 268 2.38 -15.55 -7.20
CA GLU A 268 3.47 -15.46 -6.22
C GLU A 268 3.01 -15.90 -4.81
N ARG A 269 1.70 -16.06 -4.58
CA ARG A 269 1.16 -16.23 -3.22
C ARG A 269 0.12 -17.33 -3.09
N PHE A 270 -0.70 -17.59 -4.11
CA PHE A 270 -1.85 -18.50 -4.02
C PHE A 270 -1.63 -19.76 -4.85
N TYR A 271 -1.86 -20.91 -4.22
CA TYR A 271 -1.62 -22.23 -4.81
C TYR A 271 -2.75 -23.18 -4.41
N LEU A 272 -3.29 -23.90 -5.39
CA LEU A 272 -4.24 -24.98 -5.20
C LEU A 272 -3.54 -26.30 -5.46
N LEU A 273 -3.47 -27.18 -4.46
CA LEU A 273 -2.92 -28.52 -4.56
C LEU A 273 -4.06 -29.54 -4.69
N GLN A 274 -3.97 -30.46 -5.64
CA GLN A 274 -4.88 -31.60 -5.76
C GLN A 274 -4.28 -32.86 -5.12
N SER A 275 -5.13 -33.85 -4.85
CA SER A 275 -4.71 -35.11 -4.23
C SER A 275 -3.71 -35.92 -5.06
N ASP A 276 -3.67 -35.74 -6.39
CA ASP A 276 -2.68 -36.33 -7.30
C ASP A 276 -1.32 -35.61 -7.32
N GLY A 277 -1.19 -34.52 -6.56
CA GLY A 277 0.00 -33.68 -6.53
C GLY A 277 0.00 -32.54 -7.53
N SER A 278 -0.97 -32.48 -8.46
CA SER A 278 -1.10 -31.37 -9.41
C SER A 278 -1.33 -30.05 -8.66
N VAL A 279 -0.60 -29.01 -9.07
CA VAL A 279 -0.71 -27.66 -8.52
C VAL A 279 -1.28 -26.72 -9.57
N TYR A 280 -2.30 -25.96 -9.19
CA TYR A 280 -2.96 -24.93 -9.99
C TYR A 280 -2.93 -23.57 -9.27
N SER A 281 -3.32 -22.51 -9.97
CA SER A 281 -3.37 -21.15 -9.41
C SER A 281 -4.33 -21.00 -8.23
N CYS A 282 -5.59 -21.41 -8.40
CA CYS A 282 -6.65 -21.28 -7.41
C CYS A 282 -7.88 -22.10 -7.82
N VAL A 283 -8.98 -21.97 -7.08
CA VAL A 283 -10.27 -22.60 -7.44
C VAL A 283 -10.76 -22.20 -8.82
N ARG A 284 -10.60 -20.94 -9.23
CA ARG A 284 -11.09 -20.46 -10.54
C ARG A 284 -10.29 -21.07 -11.70
N GLY A 285 -8.98 -21.23 -11.51
CA GLY A 285 -8.05 -21.80 -12.51
C GLY A 285 -7.91 -23.31 -12.45
N GLN A 286 -8.61 -23.97 -11.52
CA GLN A 286 -8.49 -25.42 -11.32
C GLN A 286 -8.94 -26.19 -12.56
N GLY A 287 -8.08 -27.10 -13.03
CA GLY A 287 -8.39 -27.94 -14.18
C GLY A 287 -8.22 -27.26 -15.53
N ILE A 288 -7.71 -26.02 -15.56
CA ILE A 288 -7.40 -25.28 -16.78
C ILE A 288 -5.88 -25.36 -17.04
N PRO A 289 -5.43 -25.87 -18.20
CA PRO A 289 -4.01 -26.10 -18.49
C PRO A 289 -3.11 -24.86 -18.29
N GLU A 290 -3.58 -23.69 -18.72
CA GLU A 290 -2.89 -22.39 -18.64
C GLU A 290 -2.62 -21.96 -17.18
N PHE A 291 -3.35 -22.52 -16.23
CA PHE A 291 -3.23 -22.22 -14.81
C PHE A 291 -2.63 -23.37 -14.00
N ARG A 292 -2.08 -24.41 -14.66
CA ARG A 292 -1.34 -25.50 -14.00
C ARG A 292 0.10 -25.06 -13.75
N TYR A 293 0.49 -25.01 -12.49
CA TYR A 293 1.83 -24.61 -12.07
C TYR A 293 2.82 -25.77 -12.01
N GLY A 294 2.35 -27.01 -11.84
CA GLY A 294 3.23 -28.18 -11.82
C GLY A 294 2.67 -29.37 -11.07
N ASN A 295 3.54 -30.25 -10.61
CA ASN A 295 3.20 -31.36 -9.72
C ASN A 295 4.27 -31.55 -8.63
N VAL A 296 3.87 -31.56 -7.36
CA VAL A 296 4.77 -31.68 -6.20
C VAL A 296 5.53 -33.01 -6.12
N PHE A 297 5.08 -34.04 -6.85
CA PHE A 297 5.77 -35.33 -6.94
C PHE A 297 6.78 -35.40 -8.09
N GLU A 298 6.69 -34.47 -9.05
CA GLU A 298 7.47 -34.50 -10.28
C GLU A 298 8.56 -33.42 -10.29
N GLN A 299 8.36 -32.32 -9.55
CA GLN A 299 9.16 -31.10 -9.65
C GLN A 299 9.54 -30.55 -8.27
N PRO A 300 10.71 -29.90 -8.15
CA PRO A 300 11.06 -29.10 -6.98
C PRO A 300 10.01 -28.01 -6.69
N ILE A 301 9.79 -27.70 -5.41
CA ILE A 301 8.80 -26.69 -5.00
C ILE A 301 9.11 -25.33 -5.61
N LEU A 302 10.37 -24.89 -5.58
CA LEU A 302 10.77 -23.57 -6.10
C LEU A 302 10.43 -23.41 -7.59
N ASP A 303 10.63 -24.45 -8.40
CA ASP A 303 10.28 -24.44 -9.82
C ASP A 303 8.76 -24.26 -10.04
N ILE A 304 7.94 -24.87 -9.18
CA ILE A 304 6.48 -24.72 -9.19
C ILE A 304 6.09 -23.27 -8.83
N LEU A 305 6.78 -22.65 -7.86
CA LEU A 305 6.52 -21.26 -7.47
C LEU A 305 6.88 -20.29 -8.59
N ASP A 306 8.07 -20.46 -9.18
CA ASP A 306 8.56 -19.64 -10.29
C ASP A 306 7.70 -19.80 -11.53
N ASN A 307 7.22 -21.02 -11.81
CA ASN A 307 6.27 -21.25 -12.88
C ASN A 307 4.94 -20.54 -12.61
N GLY A 308 4.43 -20.58 -11.37
CA GLY A 308 3.21 -19.87 -10.98
C GLY A 308 3.29 -18.37 -11.23
N ALA A 309 4.38 -17.73 -10.79
CA ALA A 309 4.61 -16.31 -11.02
C ALA A 309 4.72 -15.96 -12.51
N ARG A 310 5.40 -16.81 -13.32
CA ARG A 310 5.53 -16.62 -14.77
C ARG A 310 4.20 -16.77 -15.51
N GLN A 311 3.44 -17.83 -15.24
CA GLN A 311 2.18 -18.12 -15.90
C GLN A 311 1.17 -17.00 -15.69
N ILE A 312 0.97 -16.55 -14.45
CA ILE A 312 0.02 -15.46 -14.18
C ILE A 312 0.44 -14.16 -14.86
N ARG A 313 1.73 -13.82 -14.85
CA ARG A 313 2.25 -12.66 -15.59
C ARG A 313 1.95 -12.77 -17.09
N GLN A 314 2.20 -13.92 -17.70
CA GLN A 314 1.92 -14.17 -19.13
C GLN A 314 0.42 -14.04 -19.44
N ILE A 315 -0.45 -14.52 -18.55
CA ILE A 315 -1.89 -14.37 -18.72
C ILE A 315 -2.33 -12.90 -18.63
N HIS A 316 -1.80 -12.13 -17.67
CA HIS A 316 -2.06 -10.68 -17.65
C HIS A 316 -1.61 -10.04 -18.98
N GLN A 317 -0.39 -10.33 -19.44
CA GLN A 317 0.16 -9.82 -20.70
C GLN A 317 -0.73 -10.11 -21.91
N ALA A 318 -1.15 -11.37 -22.06
CA ALA A 318 -1.92 -11.85 -23.20
C ALA A 318 -3.33 -11.23 -23.30
N ASN A 319 -3.93 -10.82 -22.18
CA ASN A 319 -5.29 -10.26 -22.15
C ASN A 319 -5.34 -8.73 -22.23
N GLY A 320 -4.18 -8.07 -22.39
CA GLY A 320 -4.10 -6.63 -22.65
C GLY A 320 -4.45 -5.72 -21.46
N PHE A 321 -4.42 -4.42 -21.74
CA PHE A 321 -4.60 -3.33 -20.78
C PHE A 321 -5.63 -2.33 -21.30
N ASP A 322 -6.83 -2.39 -20.73
CA ASP A 322 -7.99 -1.59 -21.15
C ASP A 322 -7.75 -0.07 -20.98
N SER A 323 -8.18 0.74 -21.95
CA SER A 323 -7.98 2.19 -21.92
C SER A 323 -8.70 2.88 -20.76
N ALA A 324 -9.83 2.33 -20.30
CA ALA A 324 -10.50 2.84 -19.11
C ALA A 324 -9.67 2.58 -17.84
N CYS A 325 -8.80 1.57 -17.82
CA CYS A 325 -7.88 1.31 -16.72
C CYS A 325 -6.67 2.24 -16.75
N GLN A 326 -6.16 2.59 -17.94
CA GLN A 326 -5.08 3.59 -18.10
C GLN A 326 -5.47 4.96 -17.52
N GLY A 327 -6.75 5.31 -17.63
CA GLY A 327 -7.34 6.53 -17.08
C GLY A 327 -8.00 6.39 -15.70
N CYS A 328 -7.76 5.31 -14.95
CA CYS A 328 -8.46 5.05 -13.69
C CYS A 328 -7.63 5.43 -12.45
N GLY A 329 -8.15 6.33 -11.62
CA GLY A 329 -7.58 6.68 -10.31
C GLY A 329 -7.57 5.57 -9.24
N HIS A 330 -7.94 4.32 -9.59
CA HIS A 330 -7.87 3.18 -8.67
C HIS A 330 -7.07 2.01 -9.25
N LEU A 331 -6.29 2.24 -10.32
CA LEU A 331 -5.47 1.20 -10.94
C LEU A 331 -4.43 0.63 -9.96
N SER A 332 -3.82 1.51 -9.13
CA SER A 332 -2.87 1.15 -8.06
C SER A 332 -3.44 0.21 -7.00
N THR A 333 -4.77 0.14 -6.94
CA THR A 333 -5.52 -0.63 -5.96
C THR A 333 -6.10 -1.91 -6.57
N CYS A 334 -6.68 -1.84 -7.77
CA CYS A 334 -7.40 -2.98 -8.37
C CYS A 334 -6.56 -3.86 -9.31
N HIS A 335 -5.45 -3.35 -9.85
CA HIS A 335 -4.54 -4.07 -10.74
C HIS A 335 -5.20 -4.81 -11.92
N THR A 336 -6.32 -4.29 -12.43
CA THR A 336 -7.13 -4.88 -13.52
C THR A 336 -7.86 -6.19 -13.19
N GLY A 337 -7.83 -6.67 -11.95
CA GLY A 337 -8.63 -7.80 -11.50
C GLY A 337 -8.03 -9.20 -11.75
N CYS A 338 -8.87 -10.23 -11.59
CA CYS A 338 -8.46 -11.63 -11.61
C CYS A 338 -7.99 -12.12 -13.00
N PRO A 339 -6.77 -12.67 -13.14
CA PRO A 339 -6.23 -13.17 -14.42
C PRO A 339 -7.05 -14.32 -15.01
N VAL A 340 -7.61 -15.20 -14.17
CA VAL A 340 -8.44 -16.32 -14.64
C VAL A 340 -9.70 -15.83 -15.33
N VAL A 341 -10.38 -14.86 -14.72
CA VAL A 341 -11.62 -14.31 -15.31
C VAL A 341 -11.31 -13.46 -16.54
N LYS A 342 -10.20 -12.72 -16.55
CA LYS A 342 -9.71 -12.02 -17.75
C LYS A 342 -9.51 -12.99 -18.91
N HIS A 343 -8.85 -14.12 -18.67
CA HIS A 343 -8.64 -15.17 -19.67
C HIS A 343 -9.96 -15.78 -20.16
N GLN A 344 -10.87 -16.17 -19.25
CA GLN A 344 -12.14 -16.77 -19.65
C GLN A 344 -13.07 -15.78 -20.38
N ASN A 345 -13.03 -14.50 -20.03
CA ASN A 345 -13.85 -13.47 -20.66
C ASN A 345 -13.15 -12.79 -21.86
N GLN A 346 -11.88 -13.10 -22.13
CA GLN A 346 -11.06 -12.42 -23.14
C GLN A 346 -11.07 -10.88 -22.97
N SER A 347 -10.78 -10.42 -21.74
CA SER A 347 -10.89 -9.00 -21.37
C SER A 347 -9.66 -8.47 -20.63
N GLY A 348 -9.29 -7.22 -20.94
CA GLY A 348 -8.21 -6.48 -20.25
C GLY A 348 -8.61 -5.87 -18.90
N ARG A 349 -9.88 -6.01 -18.49
CA ARG A 349 -10.47 -5.32 -17.33
C ARG A 349 -11.17 -6.29 -16.38
N SER A 350 -11.21 -5.92 -15.10
CA SER A 350 -12.00 -6.61 -14.08
C SER A 350 -13.50 -6.59 -14.43
N TYR A 351 -14.15 -7.75 -14.38
CA TYR A 351 -15.61 -7.87 -14.57
C TYR A 351 -16.42 -7.22 -13.43
N THR A 352 -15.79 -6.97 -12.28
CA THR A 352 -16.38 -6.29 -11.12
C THR A 352 -15.99 -4.83 -11.02
N CYS A 353 -15.34 -4.26 -12.04
CA CYS A 353 -14.82 -2.88 -12.02
C CYS A 353 -15.87 -1.85 -11.56
N GLY A 354 -17.12 -1.95 -12.04
CA GLY A 354 -18.20 -1.04 -11.63
C GLY A 354 -18.55 -1.16 -10.15
N LEU A 355 -18.72 -2.40 -9.67
CA LEU A 355 -18.97 -2.69 -8.26
C LEU A 355 -17.81 -2.20 -7.37
N GLN A 356 -16.56 -2.48 -7.74
CA GLN A 356 -15.39 -2.05 -6.99
C GLN A 356 -15.34 -0.53 -6.85
N LYS A 357 -15.56 0.21 -7.96
CA LYS A 357 -15.65 1.68 -7.92
C LYS A 357 -16.77 2.17 -7.02
N ARG A 358 -17.92 1.49 -7.00
CA ARG A 358 -19.04 1.83 -6.11
C ARG A 358 -18.66 1.63 -4.64
N ILE A 359 -18.03 0.52 -4.30
CA ILE A 359 -17.48 0.25 -2.96
C ILE A 359 -16.45 1.32 -2.57
N TYR A 360 -15.54 1.69 -3.47
CA TYR A 360 -14.51 2.70 -3.18
C TYR A 360 -15.11 4.08 -2.94
N ALA A 361 -16.14 4.45 -3.72
CA ALA A 361 -16.85 5.72 -3.55
C ALA A 361 -17.55 5.85 -2.18
N ASP A 362 -18.03 4.75 -1.61
CA ASP A 362 -18.63 4.74 -0.26
C ASP A 362 -17.57 4.74 0.87
N HIS A 363 -16.30 4.46 0.53
CA HIS A 363 -15.19 4.34 1.48
C HIS A 363 -13.95 5.14 1.04
N PRO A 364 -14.07 6.46 0.78
CA PRO A 364 -13.00 7.25 0.15
C PRO A 364 -11.75 7.43 1.02
N LEU A 365 -11.86 7.29 2.35
CA LEU A 365 -10.72 7.31 3.26
C LEU A 365 -9.92 6.01 3.23
N THR A 366 -10.60 4.88 3.02
CA THR A 366 -9.97 3.55 2.94
C THR A 366 -9.40 3.30 1.55
N TYR A 367 -10.10 3.77 0.52
CA TYR A 367 -9.77 3.56 -0.89
C TYR A 367 -9.74 4.89 -1.65
N PRO A 368 -8.81 5.80 -1.31
CA PRO A 368 -8.70 7.07 -2.00
C PRO A 368 -8.40 6.86 -3.49
N ALA A 369 -8.90 7.76 -4.33
CA ALA A 369 -8.47 7.82 -5.71
C ALA A 369 -7.08 8.48 -5.79
N ASP A 370 -6.22 7.95 -6.65
CA ASP A 370 -4.92 8.51 -6.97
C ASP A 370 -5.10 9.91 -7.59
N ALA A 371 -4.25 10.85 -7.19
CA ALA A 371 -4.17 12.16 -7.85
C ALA A 371 -3.77 11.96 -9.34
N PRO A 372 -4.14 12.89 -10.25
CA PRO A 372 -3.94 12.69 -11.69
C PRO A 372 -2.50 12.38 -12.12
N ASP A 373 -1.50 12.95 -11.44
CA ASP A 373 -0.09 12.69 -11.67
C ASP A 373 0.34 11.30 -11.19
N VAL A 374 -0.08 10.90 -9.98
CA VAL A 374 0.15 9.55 -9.43
C VAL A 374 -0.52 8.49 -10.29
N GLN A 375 -1.76 8.74 -10.71
CA GLN A 375 -2.51 7.87 -11.60
C GLN A 375 -1.77 7.65 -12.93
N HIS A 376 -1.29 8.73 -13.55
CA HIS A 376 -0.57 8.66 -14.81
C HIS A 376 0.74 7.86 -14.67
N ASP A 377 1.52 8.17 -13.64
CA ASP A 377 2.78 7.49 -13.36
C ASP A 377 2.56 6.00 -13.09
N TYR A 378 1.56 5.66 -12.27
CA TYR A 378 1.24 4.28 -11.96
C TYR A 378 0.77 3.52 -13.21
N ALA A 379 -0.07 4.13 -14.05
CA ALA A 379 -0.52 3.51 -15.30
C ALA A 379 0.66 3.20 -16.24
N GLN A 380 1.64 4.11 -16.35
CA GLN A 380 2.86 3.86 -17.11
C GLN A 380 3.70 2.74 -16.49
N GLN A 381 3.91 2.75 -15.17
CA GLN A 381 4.65 1.70 -14.47
C GLN A 381 3.99 0.33 -14.63
N TYR A 382 2.67 0.26 -14.46
CA TYR A 382 1.89 -0.96 -14.66
C TYR A 382 1.99 -1.45 -16.11
N GLN A 383 1.92 -0.56 -17.10
CA GLN A 383 2.11 -0.91 -18.51
C GLN A 383 3.52 -1.46 -18.76
N LEU A 384 4.57 -0.84 -18.22
CA LEU A 384 5.94 -1.31 -18.38
C LEU A 384 6.19 -2.67 -17.70
N ALA A 385 5.72 -2.84 -16.47
CA ALA A 385 5.94 -4.04 -15.67
C ALA A 385 5.08 -5.24 -16.13
N THR A 386 3.82 -4.96 -16.47
CA THR A 386 2.82 -5.99 -16.77
C THR A 386 2.60 -6.16 -18.26
N HIS A 387 2.79 -5.14 -19.09
CA HIS A 387 2.53 -5.19 -20.54
C HIS A 387 3.67 -4.56 -21.38
N PRO A 388 4.92 -5.02 -21.24
CA PRO A 388 6.07 -4.38 -21.88
C PRO A 388 5.91 -4.24 -23.41
N GLY A 389 5.31 -5.22 -24.08
CA GLY A 389 5.02 -5.15 -25.52
C GLY A 389 4.11 -3.98 -25.93
N LEU A 390 3.16 -3.58 -25.08
CA LEU A 390 2.31 -2.40 -25.33
C LEU A 390 3.08 -1.10 -25.12
N ALA A 391 4.03 -1.06 -24.18
CA ALA A 391 4.87 0.11 -23.94
C ALA A 391 5.80 0.41 -25.13
N PHE A 392 6.38 -0.63 -25.76
CA PHE A 392 7.22 -0.46 -26.95
C PHE A 392 6.46 0.05 -28.18
N ALA A 393 5.16 -0.26 -28.29
CA ALA A 393 4.33 0.12 -29.43
C ALA A 393 3.89 1.59 -29.39
N GLN A 394 3.98 2.26 -28.23
CA GLN A 394 3.61 3.66 -28.08
C GLN A 394 4.85 4.56 -28.16
N PRO A 395 4.81 5.68 -28.90
CA PRO A 395 5.90 6.65 -28.86
C PRO A 395 6.05 7.14 -27.42
N PRO A 396 7.29 7.32 -26.92
CA PRO A 396 7.52 7.74 -25.54
C PRO A 396 6.77 9.05 -25.28
N ALA A 397 5.85 9.02 -24.31
CA ALA A 397 5.15 10.21 -23.88
C ALA A 397 6.19 11.21 -23.37
N ARG A 398 6.25 12.40 -23.99
CA ARG A 398 7.02 13.50 -23.40
C ARG A 398 6.42 13.79 -22.01
N PRO A 399 7.21 13.87 -20.93
CA PRO A 399 6.69 14.23 -19.63
C PRO A 399 5.92 15.55 -19.73
N ALA A 400 4.61 15.50 -19.48
CA ALA A 400 3.74 16.68 -19.57
C ALA A 400 4.06 17.69 -18.44
N ALA A 401 4.60 17.20 -17.32
CA ALA A 401 4.99 18.01 -16.18
C ALA A 401 6.51 18.24 -16.16
N ARG A 402 6.92 19.51 -16.09
CA ARG A 402 8.29 19.87 -15.72
C ARG A 402 8.46 19.49 -14.25
N ARG A 403 9.21 18.42 -13.97
CA ARG A 403 9.51 17.96 -12.61
C ARG A 403 10.89 18.41 -12.18
N LEU A 404 11.01 18.81 -10.92
CA LEU A 404 12.29 18.97 -10.26
C LEU A 404 12.89 17.56 -10.10
N VAL A 405 14.06 17.33 -10.70
CA VAL A 405 14.80 16.07 -10.56
C VAL A 405 15.86 16.28 -9.51
N LEU A 406 15.68 15.62 -8.36
CA LEU A 406 16.67 15.58 -7.29
C LEU A 406 17.25 14.17 -7.22
N PRO A 407 18.56 14.02 -6.98
CA PRO A 407 19.16 12.72 -6.67
C PRO A 407 18.44 12.06 -5.48
N SER A 408 18.22 10.75 -5.56
CA SER A 408 17.50 9.99 -4.52
C SER A 408 18.21 10.00 -3.16
N ASP A 409 19.52 10.24 -3.16
CA ASP A 409 20.39 10.28 -1.99
C ASP A 409 20.45 11.67 -1.33
N LEU A 410 19.77 12.69 -1.87
CA LEU A 410 19.71 14.03 -1.26
C LEU A 410 19.13 14.00 0.16
N GLY A 411 18.23 13.05 0.45
CA GLY A 411 17.61 12.86 1.76
C GLY A 411 18.38 11.96 2.73
N GLU A 412 19.53 11.40 2.34
CA GLU A 412 20.35 10.60 3.25
C GLU A 412 20.97 11.48 4.34
N GLU A 413 21.00 10.98 5.59
CA GLU A 413 21.45 11.73 6.78
C GLU A 413 22.82 12.40 6.57
N LYS A 414 23.78 11.68 5.98
CA LYS A 414 25.14 12.16 5.68
C LYS A 414 25.19 13.37 4.72
N ASN A 415 24.13 13.58 3.93
CA ASN A 415 24.05 14.64 2.92
C ASN A 415 23.26 15.85 3.42
N THR A 416 22.71 15.80 4.64
CA THR A 416 21.98 16.92 5.24
C THR A 416 22.92 18.05 5.67
N LEU A 417 22.45 19.30 5.66
CA LEU A 417 23.24 20.47 6.08
C LEU A 417 23.86 20.30 7.48
N PRO A 418 23.14 19.83 8.53
CA PRO A 418 23.74 19.59 9.83
C PRO A 418 24.90 18.58 9.80
N ALA A 419 24.75 17.44 9.11
CA ALA A 419 25.82 16.45 8.99
C ALA A 419 27.03 17.00 8.20
N LEU A 420 26.78 17.81 7.17
CA LEU A 420 27.83 18.47 6.41
C LEU A 420 28.59 19.52 7.23
N ILE A 421 27.90 20.24 8.12
CA ILE A 421 28.52 21.17 9.08
C ILE A 421 29.34 20.39 10.10
N GLU A 422 28.78 19.33 10.69
CA GLU A 422 29.48 18.50 11.69
C GLU A 422 30.77 17.90 11.13
N ALA A 423 30.77 17.47 9.86
CA ALA A 423 31.94 16.88 9.21
C ALA A 423 33.04 17.90 8.82
N ASP A 424 32.80 19.21 8.95
CA ASP A 424 33.67 20.25 8.40
C ASP A 424 33.96 21.37 9.43
N PRO A 425 35.16 21.39 10.05
CA PRO A 425 35.51 22.37 11.08
C PRO A 425 35.42 23.84 10.63
N VAL A 426 35.53 24.13 9.33
CA VAL A 426 35.39 25.49 8.83
C VAL A 426 33.92 25.88 8.74
N LEU A 427 33.05 24.95 8.33
CA LEU A 427 31.61 25.17 8.37
C LEU A 427 31.08 25.29 9.81
N GLN A 428 31.61 24.52 10.76
CA GLN A 428 31.26 24.67 12.18
C GLN A 428 31.46 26.11 12.65
N ALA A 429 32.59 26.73 12.31
CA ALA A 429 32.85 28.13 12.64
C ALA A 429 31.98 29.12 11.84
N LEU A 430 31.72 28.84 10.55
CA LEU A 430 30.84 29.66 9.71
C LEU A 430 29.40 29.70 10.28
N PHE A 431 28.90 28.59 10.82
CA PHE A 431 27.54 28.43 11.31
C PHE A 431 27.39 28.56 12.83
N ASP A 432 28.48 28.85 13.56
CA ASP A 432 28.46 29.01 15.00
C ASP A 432 27.54 30.18 15.40
N GLY A 433 26.47 29.88 16.15
CA GLY A 433 25.50 30.88 16.63
C GLY A 433 26.05 31.79 17.74
N GLY A 434 27.16 31.42 18.37
CA GLY A 434 27.87 32.24 19.35
C GLY A 434 28.98 33.11 18.74
N ALA A 435 29.18 33.05 17.42
CA ALA A 435 30.25 33.75 16.73
C ALA A 435 30.06 35.27 16.71
N PHE A 436 28.82 35.72 16.53
CA PHE A 436 28.46 37.12 16.36
C PHE A 436 27.28 37.47 17.26
N VAL A 437 27.39 38.61 17.95
CA VAL A 437 26.34 39.14 18.82
C VAL A 437 26.14 40.61 18.47
N LEU A 438 24.91 41.03 18.23
CA LEU A 438 24.57 42.43 18.07
C LEU A 438 24.11 43.00 19.41
N GLU A 439 24.66 44.13 19.83
CA GLU A 439 24.15 44.90 20.96
C GLU A 439 23.31 46.05 20.43
N LEU A 440 22.03 46.10 20.83
CA LEU A 440 21.11 47.18 20.51
C LEU A 440 20.75 47.90 21.81
N ASN A 441 21.17 49.16 21.96
CA ASN A 441 20.92 49.98 23.15
C ASN A 441 21.31 49.28 24.47
N GLY A 442 22.37 48.48 24.46
CA GLY A 442 22.86 47.73 25.62
C GLY A 442 22.29 46.31 25.75
N GLU A 443 21.33 45.90 24.93
CA GLU A 443 20.77 44.54 24.92
C GLU A 443 21.48 43.65 23.90
N ALA A 444 21.97 42.50 24.34
CA ALA A 444 22.64 41.51 23.48
C ALA A 444 21.64 40.64 22.71
N ILE A 445 21.87 40.51 21.40
CA ILE A 445 21.05 39.75 20.46
C ILE A 445 22.00 38.79 19.73
N ALA A 446 21.84 37.48 19.94
CA ALA A 446 22.61 36.48 19.22
C ALA A 446 22.28 36.53 17.73
N LEU A 447 23.31 36.53 16.87
CA LEU A 447 23.13 36.46 15.44
C LEU A 447 23.38 35.02 14.98
N GLU A 448 22.32 34.37 14.52
CA GLU A 448 22.37 33.02 13.96
C GLU A 448 22.12 33.03 12.45
N SER A 449 22.51 31.95 11.78
CA SER A 449 22.18 31.73 10.37
C SER A 449 20.68 31.58 10.17
N GLN A 450 20.11 32.28 9.19
CA GLN A 450 18.71 32.11 8.79
C GLN A 450 18.35 30.67 8.36
N LEU A 451 19.35 29.84 8.02
CA LEU A 451 19.14 28.44 7.65
C LEU A 451 18.98 27.52 8.87
N LEU A 452 19.43 27.96 10.06
CA LEU A 452 19.44 27.16 11.29
C LEU A 452 18.48 27.70 12.36
N LYS A 453 18.10 28.98 12.28
CA LYS A 453 17.15 29.61 13.20
C LYS A 453 15.81 28.87 13.22
N THR A 454 15.35 28.54 14.42
CA THR A 454 14.00 27.98 14.64
C THR A 454 12.93 29.06 14.78
N GLN A 455 13.34 30.30 15.02
CA GLN A 455 12.46 31.47 15.19
C GLN A 455 13.01 32.68 14.44
N ARG A 456 12.10 33.48 13.87
CA ARG A 456 12.44 34.72 13.16
C ARG A 456 12.26 35.91 14.10
N SER A 457 13.32 36.69 14.30
CA SER A 457 13.29 37.95 15.04
C SER A 457 13.38 39.14 14.09
N VAL A 458 12.53 40.14 14.29
CA VAL A 458 12.51 41.39 13.52
C VAL A 458 12.46 42.56 14.49
N HIS A 459 13.39 43.49 14.33
CA HIS A 459 13.54 44.65 15.22
C HIS A 459 13.08 45.94 14.54
N THR A 460 13.01 47.03 15.29
CA THR A 460 12.78 48.37 14.75
C THR A 460 13.87 49.29 15.26
N LEU A 461 14.54 49.99 14.34
CA LEU A 461 15.53 51.00 14.64
C LEU A 461 14.96 52.40 14.41
N VAL A 462 15.26 53.31 15.34
CA VAL A 462 14.96 54.75 15.27
C VAL A 462 16.26 55.57 15.30
N PRO A 463 16.25 56.84 14.85
CA PRO A 463 17.43 57.69 14.90
C PRO A 463 17.93 57.85 16.34
N GLY A 464 19.23 57.62 16.53
CA GLY A 464 19.88 57.66 17.84
C GLY A 464 20.04 56.30 18.54
N ASP A 465 19.44 55.23 18.01
CA ASP A 465 19.70 53.88 18.49
C ASP A 465 21.18 53.51 18.31
N ARG A 466 21.76 52.93 19.36
CA ARG A 466 23.15 52.49 19.39
C ARG A 466 23.22 51.02 19.00
N VAL A 467 23.96 50.72 17.93
CA VAL A 467 24.10 49.38 17.36
C VAL A 467 25.57 48.99 17.32
N LEU A 468 25.98 48.05 18.18
CA LEU A 468 27.33 47.50 18.20
C LEU A 468 27.30 46.07 17.70
N LEU A 469 28.30 45.69 16.91
CA LEU A 469 28.54 44.30 16.55
C LEU A 469 29.72 43.77 17.34
N HIS A 470 29.51 42.68 18.05
CA HIS A 470 30.52 41.90 18.74
C HIS A 470 30.80 40.61 17.96
N LEU A 471 32.08 40.22 17.86
CA LEU A 471 32.50 38.97 17.23
C LEU A 471 33.61 38.29 18.02
N ARG A 472 33.62 36.96 18.03
CA ARG A 472 34.69 36.19 18.69
C ARG A 472 36.01 36.38 17.93
N ARG A 473 37.11 36.62 18.65
CA ARG A 473 38.41 36.96 18.03
C ARG A 473 39.04 35.82 17.24
N ASP A 474 38.84 34.58 17.68
CA ASP A 474 39.33 33.37 17.02
C ASP A 474 38.81 33.21 15.58
N LEU A 475 37.60 33.68 15.27
CA LEU A 475 37.02 33.67 13.92
C LEU A 475 37.85 34.44 12.89
N LEU A 476 38.60 35.45 13.33
CA LEU A 476 39.49 36.22 12.45
C LEU A 476 40.73 35.43 12.05
N ALA A 477 41.13 34.43 12.85
CA ALA A 477 42.20 33.49 12.53
C ALA A 477 41.68 32.21 11.85
N HIS A 478 40.39 31.90 11.99
CA HIS A 478 39.82 30.65 11.49
C HIS A 478 39.83 30.57 9.96
N HIS A 479 40.42 29.50 9.43
CA HIS A 479 40.64 29.29 7.99
C HIS A 479 41.20 30.52 7.24
N CYS A 480 42.03 31.30 7.93
CA CYS A 480 42.64 32.50 7.40
C CYS A 480 44.15 32.29 7.16
N PRO A 481 44.60 32.11 5.91
CA PRO A 481 46.02 31.95 5.61
C PRO A 481 46.82 33.25 5.81
N GLU A 482 46.16 34.40 5.75
CA GLU A 482 46.78 35.73 5.86
C GLU A 482 45.94 36.62 6.80
N PRO A 483 46.17 36.58 8.13
CA PRO A 483 45.34 37.30 9.11
C PRO A 483 45.19 38.79 8.84
N VAL A 484 46.23 39.43 8.29
CA VAL A 484 46.23 40.86 7.93
C VAL A 484 45.23 41.22 6.83
N ARG A 485 44.78 40.22 6.04
CA ARG A 485 43.81 40.39 4.96
C ARG A 485 42.38 40.04 5.37
N ASN A 486 42.17 39.47 6.56
CA ASN A 486 40.82 39.13 6.98
C ASN A 486 40.06 40.37 7.43
N THR A 487 38.78 40.40 7.12
CA THR A 487 37.89 41.51 7.46
C THR A 487 36.56 40.99 7.96
N VAL A 488 35.94 41.74 8.87
CA VAL A 488 34.50 41.60 9.14
C VAL A 488 33.76 42.07 7.90
N TYR A 489 32.94 41.20 7.33
CA TYR A 489 32.23 41.40 6.08
C TYR A 489 30.75 41.66 6.39
N LEU A 490 30.29 42.87 6.11
CA LEU A 490 28.94 43.35 6.39
C LEU A 490 28.18 43.52 5.07
N GLN A 491 27.02 42.88 4.94
CA GLN A 491 26.13 43.07 3.79
C GLN A 491 24.76 43.54 4.25
N MET A 492 24.36 44.74 3.81
CA MET A 492 23.01 45.24 4.05
C MET A 492 22.14 44.97 2.84
N LEU A 493 21.09 44.17 3.02
CA LEU A 493 20.05 43.93 2.03
C LEU A 493 18.75 44.60 2.45
N ARG A 494 17.89 44.85 1.47
CA ARG A 494 16.54 45.40 1.66
C ARG A 494 15.52 44.56 0.92
N ASP A 495 14.37 44.36 1.54
CA ASP A 495 13.24 43.60 1.00
C ASP A 495 12.44 44.38 -0.05
N THR A 496 13.15 44.99 -1.01
CA THR A 496 12.63 45.44 -2.30
C THR A 496 13.22 44.51 -3.35
N PRO A 497 12.57 43.37 -3.67
CA PRO A 497 13.19 42.34 -4.49
C PRO A 497 13.57 42.85 -5.88
N VAL A 498 14.73 42.42 -6.36
CA VAL A 498 15.25 42.69 -7.71
C VAL A 498 15.53 41.36 -8.41
N VAL A 499 15.36 41.34 -9.73
CA VAL A 499 15.60 40.16 -10.56
C VAL A 499 16.90 40.36 -11.33
N TYR A 500 17.89 39.49 -11.10
CA TYR A 500 19.19 39.55 -11.78
C TYR A 500 19.91 38.19 -11.79
N GLY A 501 20.96 38.10 -12.61
CA GLY A 501 21.76 36.89 -12.82
C GLY A 501 21.18 35.95 -13.87
N ASP A 502 21.96 34.95 -14.27
CA ASP A 502 21.60 33.99 -15.32
C ASP A 502 20.34 33.17 -14.96
N GLU A 503 20.12 32.96 -13.65
CA GLU A 503 18.97 32.23 -13.11
C GLU A 503 17.68 33.06 -13.05
N GLN A 504 17.73 34.38 -13.30
CA GLN A 504 16.59 35.31 -13.19
C GLN A 504 15.81 35.16 -11.87
N ARG A 505 16.52 35.00 -10.76
CA ARG A 505 15.92 34.84 -9.43
C ARG A 505 15.55 36.19 -8.82
N SER A 506 14.40 36.24 -8.16
CA SER A 506 14.01 37.35 -7.28
C SER A 506 14.83 37.25 -5.98
N LYS A 507 15.64 38.28 -5.68
CA LYS A 507 16.50 38.36 -4.49
C LYS A 507 16.34 39.72 -3.82
N GLN A 508 16.62 39.80 -2.51
CA GLN A 508 16.67 41.09 -1.82
C GLN A 508 17.70 42.03 -2.49
N ALA A 509 17.37 43.32 -2.56
CA ALA A 509 18.26 44.31 -3.14
C ALA A 509 19.44 44.56 -2.22
N HIS A 510 20.66 44.55 -2.77
CA HIS A 510 21.85 44.95 -2.02
C HIS A 510 21.83 46.48 -1.86
N VAL A 511 21.91 46.95 -0.62
CA VAL A 511 21.99 48.38 -0.30
C VAL A 511 23.45 48.80 -0.27
N PHE A 512 24.26 48.12 0.54
CA PHE A 512 25.70 48.35 0.63
C PHE A 512 26.45 47.11 1.11
N THR A 513 27.77 47.14 0.98
CA THR A 513 28.68 46.16 1.58
C THR A 513 29.91 46.89 2.13
N TYR A 514 30.29 46.54 3.36
CA TYR A 514 31.51 47.06 4.01
C TYR A 514 32.41 45.92 4.46
N GLN A 515 33.71 46.20 4.46
CA GLN A 515 34.74 45.30 4.97
C GLN A 515 35.61 46.08 5.95
N LEU A 516 35.70 45.56 7.18
CA LEU A 516 36.45 46.19 8.26
C LEU A 516 37.61 45.28 8.66
N TYR A 517 38.85 45.77 8.52
CA TYR A 517 40.02 44.99 8.90
C TYR A 517 40.10 44.79 10.41
N ALA A 518 40.59 43.62 10.82
CA ALA A 518 40.67 43.19 12.21
C ALA A 518 41.35 44.21 13.15
N HIS A 519 42.33 44.97 12.67
CA HIS A 519 43.09 45.94 13.47
C HIS A 519 42.31 47.22 13.81
N PHE A 520 41.15 47.45 13.19
CA PHE A 520 40.24 48.54 13.54
C PHE A 520 39.16 48.11 14.54
N LEU A 521 39.16 46.86 14.98
CA LEU A 521 38.21 46.36 15.98
C LEU A 521 38.74 46.60 17.39
N GLU A 522 37.86 47.08 18.26
CA GLU A 522 38.18 47.32 19.67
C GLU A 522 37.84 46.08 20.51
N PRO A 523 38.39 45.89 21.73
CA PRO A 523 37.89 44.85 22.65
C PRO A 523 36.42 45.06 23.00
N SER A 524 35.65 43.97 23.14
CA SER A 524 34.25 44.06 23.53
C SER A 524 34.11 44.51 24.98
N ALA A 525 33.45 45.65 25.18
CA ALA A 525 33.14 46.14 26.53
C ALA A 525 32.07 45.30 27.24
N LEU A 526 31.25 44.56 26.48
CA LEU A 526 30.12 43.77 26.99
C LEU A 526 30.48 42.29 27.22
N LEU A 527 31.21 41.68 26.29
CA LEU A 527 31.49 40.24 26.28
C LEU A 527 32.94 39.87 26.68
N GLY A 528 33.77 40.88 26.96
CA GLY A 528 35.14 40.69 27.42
C GLY A 528 36.17 40.50 26.30
N ASP A 529 37.39 40.16 26.69
CA ASP A 529 38.58 40.20 25.83
C ASP A 529 38.57 39.18 24.68
N ASP A 530 37.84 38.07 24.84
CA ASP A 530 37.66 37.03 23.81
C ASP A 530 36.84 37.53 22.60
N PHE A 531 36.16 38.66 22.76
CA PHE A 531 35.38 39.32 21.71
C PHE A 531 36.00 40.65 21.29
N ALA A 532 35.83 40.97 20.02
CA ALA A 532 36.09 42.29 19.47
C ALA A 532 34.75 42.95 19.10
N GLN A 533 34.70 44.28 19.11
CA GLN A 533 33.51 45.06 18.82
C GLN A 533 33.77 46.12 17.75
N VAL A 534 32.68 46.53 17.10
CA VAL A 534 32.64 47.70 16.21
C VAL A 534 31.28 48.39 16.31
N ASP A 535 31.30 49.73 16.38
CA ASP A 535 30.09 50.55 16.38
C ASP A 535 29.57 50.72 14.95
N LEU A 536 28.37 50.20 14.70
CA LEU A 536 27.67 50.27 13.42
C LEU A 536 26.64 51.40 13.35
N SER A 537 26.41 52.14 14.45
CA SER A 537 25.37 53.18 14.52
C SER A 537 25.57 54.25 13.46
N GLY A 538 26.81 54.75 13.34
CA GLY A 538 27.16 55.74 12.30
C GLY A 538 27.03 55.18 10.88
N LEU A 539 27.28 53.88 10.70
CA LEU A 539 27.13 53.22 9.40
C LEU A 539 25.66 53.11 8.99
N ILE A 540 24.79 52.74 9.94
CA ILE A 540 23.35 52.65 9.71
C ILE A 540 22.79 54.05 9.42
N GLU A 541 23.14 55.06 10.23
CA GLU A 541 22.68 56.44 10.02
C GLU A 541 23.16 57.03 8.69
N LEU A 542 24.41 56.75 8.29
CA LEU A 542 24.97 57.20 7.01
C LEU A 542 24.09 56.78 5.83
N HIS A 543 23.48 55.59 5.90
CA HIS A 543 22.66 55.01 4.84
C HIS A 543 21.16 55.16 5.08
N ARG A 544 20.73 56.00 6.04
CA ARG A 544 19.31 56.12 6.41
C ARG A 544 18.36 56.40 5.24
N ALA A 545 18.82 57.18 4.26
CA ALA A 545 18.04 57.55 3.09
C ALA A 545 17.67 56.34 2.19
N HIS A 546 18.37 55.22 2.38
CA HIS A 546 18.10 53.97 1.67
C HIS A 546 17.12 53.06 2.42
N TYR A 547 16.82 53.32 3.68
CA TYR A 547 15.82 52.56 4.42
C TYR A 547 14.43 53.13 4.17
N GLN A 548 13.49 52.26 3.80
CA GLN A 548 12.13 52.64 3.47
C GLN A 548 11.18 52.25 4.60
N ARG A 549 10.29 53.16 4.99
CA ARG A 549 9.29 52.89 6.03
C ARG A 549 8.42 51.70 5.61
N GLY A 550 8.30 50.72 6.51
CA GLY A 550 7.53 49.48 6.27
C GLY A 550 8.24 48.45 5.40
N VAL A 551 9.48 48.69 4.98
CA VAL A 551 10.31 47.71 4.26
C VAL A 551 11.35 47.14 5.22
N LEU A 552 11.59 45.83 5.12
CA LEU A 552 12.53 45.13 5.98
C LEU A 552 13.96 45.27 5.45
N ASN A 553 14.92 45.46 6.36
CA ASN A 553 16.34 45.41 6.07
C ASN A 553 16.95 44.19 6.74
N ASN A 554 17.98 43.62 6.12
CA ASN A 554 18.64 42.41 6.58
C ASN A 554 20.15 42.60 6.52
N LEU A 555 20.78 42.72 7.69
CA LEU A 555 22.22 42.83 7.83
C LEU A 555 22.81 41.44 8.01
N PHE A 556 23.60 40.98 7.04
CA PHE A 556 24.40 39.77 7.14
C PHE A 556 25.82 40.09 7.58
N VAL A 557 26.38 39.22 8.43
CA VAL A 557 27.71 39.36 9.01
C VAL A 557 28.47 38.04 8.88
N THR A 558 29.71 38.11 8.42
CA THR A 558 30.66 37.00 8.43
C THR A 558 32.09 37.55 8.36
N THR A 559 33.10 36.70 8.15
CA THR A 559 34.46 37.15 7.80
C THR A 559 34.74 36.91 6.32
N PHE A 560 35.68 37.67 5.74
CA PHE A 560 36.03 37.54 4.32
C PHE A 560 36.42 36.10 3.97
N PHE A 561 37.31 35.47 4.75
CA PHE A 561 37.78 34.11 4.43
C PHE A 561 36.71 33.04 4.66
N LEU A 562 35.83 33.18 5.65
CA LEU A 562 34.71 32.27 5.84
C LEU A 562 33.69 32.37 4.68
N ARG A 563 33.44 33.60 4.20
CA ARG A 563 32.63 33.84 3.00
C ARG A 563 33.23 33.17 1.76
N GLU A 564 34.54 33.33 1.54
CA GLU A 564 35.22 32.69 0.41
C GLU A 564 35.13 31.16 0.50
N TYR A 565 35.30 30.60 1.70
CA TYR A 565 35.15 29.17 1.92
C TYR A 565 33.74 28.66 1.61
N HIS A 566 32.71 29.40 2.03
CA HIS A 566 31.32 29.07 1.69
C HIS A 566 31.13 28.89 0.17
N TYR A 567 31.62 29.84 -0.65
CA TYR A 567 31.52 29.72 -2.11
C TYR A 567 32.41 28.61 -2.69
N GLN A 568 33.59 28.36 -2.11
CA GLN A 568 34.41 27.20 -2.49
C GLN A 568 33.69 25.89 -2.20
N LYS A 569 33.03 25.77 -1.04
CA LYS A 569 32.24 24.59 -0.66
C LYS A 569 31.05 24.40 -1.59
N GLN A 570 30.33 25.48 -1.97
CA GLN A 570 29.27 25.42 -2.97
C GLN A 570 29.75 24.90 -4.33
N LYS A 571 30.99 25.23 -4.74
CA LYS A 571 31.58 24.70 -5.97
C LYS A 571 31.98 23.23 -5.85
N ALA A 572 32.44 22.81 -4.67
CA ALA A 572 32.98 21.47 -4.44
C ALA A 572 31.93 20.42 -4.02
N ASN A 573 30.78 20.83 -3.50
CA ASN A 573 29.77 19.94 -2.94
C ASN A 573 28.34 20.37 -3.33
N ALA A 574 27.70 19.55 -4.17
CA ALA A 574 26.35 19.81 -4.69
C ALA A 574 25.27 19.76 -3.59
N PHE A 575 25.39 18.86 -2.61
CA PHE A 575 24.45 18.75 -1.49
C PHE A 575 24.50 19.98 -0.59
N TYR A 576 25.71 20.51 -0.34
CA TYR A 576 25.89 21.78 0.37
C TYR A 576 25.34 22.95 -0.46
N HIS A 577 25.62 22.99 -1.76
CA HIS A 577 25.16 24.04 -2.66
C HIS A 577 23.64 24.20 -2.63
N VAL A 578 22.91 23.11 -2.88
CA VAL A 578 21.44 23.17 -2.97
C VAL A 578 20.79 23.61 -1.65
N GLN A 579 21.38 23.19 -0.50
CA GLN A 579 20.90 23.56 0.83
C GLN A 579 21.32 24.96 1.28
N THR A 580 22.29 25.59 0.60
CA THR A 580 22.79 26.94 0.91
C THR A 580 22.67 27.90 -0.27
N ALA A 581 21.68 27.69 -1.14
CA ALA A 581 21.42 28.55 -2.30
C ALA A 581 21.01 30.00 -1.92
N ASN A 582 20.67 30.23 -0.65
CA ASN A 582 20.51 31.53 -0.02
C ASN A 582 21.69 31.77 0.95
N LEU A 583 22.03 33.04 1.21
CA LEU A 583 23.17 33.40 2.06
C LEU A 583 23.06 32.75 3.44
N PRO A 584 24.04 31.94 3.88
CA PRO A 584 23.96 31.19 5.13
C PRO A 584 24.45 31.99 6.35
N PHE A 585 24.82 33.25 6.17
CA PHE A 585 25.51 34.02 7.21
C PHE A 585 24.59 34.45 8.35
N GLN A 586 25.20 34.76 9.48
CA GLN A 586 24.54 35.31 10.65
C GLN A 586 23.87 36.64 10.29
N ASN A 587 22.62 36.82 10.72
CA ASN A 587 21.82 37.93 10.23
C ASN A 587 20.98 38.64 11.30
N PHE A 588 20.77 39.94 11.09
CA PHE A 588 19.91 40.82 11.87
C PHE A 588 18.89 41.51 10.97
N GLU A 589 17.59 41.32 11.26
CA GLU A 589 16.51 41.92 10.48
C GLU A 589 15.87 43.09 11.25
N PHE A 590 15.65 44.21 10.57
CA PHE A 590 15.01 45.38 11.17
C PHE A 590 14.22 46.24 10.18
N HIS A 591 13.16 46.86 10.69
CA HIS A 591 12.54 48.04 10.08
C HIS A 591 13.24 49.30 10.56
N SER A 592 13.34 50.31 9.69
CA SER A 592 13.79 51.64 10.09
C SER A 592 12.61 52.59 10.08
N LEU A 593 12.44 53.33 11.18
CA LEU A 593 11.53 54.46 11.26
C LEU A 593 12.34 55.75 11.15
N PRO A 594 11.95 56.70 10.26
CA PRO A 594 12.69 57.94 10.04
C PRO A 594 12.57 58.94 11.18
#